data_AF-A0AAD9PLB7-F1
#
_entry.id   AF-A0AAD9PLB7-F1
#
_cell.length_a   1.000
_cell.length_b   1.000
_cell.length_c   1.000
_cell.angle_alpha   90.00
_cell.angle_beta   90.00
_cell.angle_gamma   90.00
#
_symmetry.space_group_name_H-M   'P 1'
#
loop_
_entity.id
_entity.type
_entity.pdbx_description
1 polymer ?
#
loop_
_entity_poly.entity_id
_entity_poly.type
_entity_poly.pdbx_seq_one_letter_code
_entity_poly.pdbx_strand_id
1 'polypeptide(L)'
;MYRISQILFNCASLVLVLNIVAYQCKNNDKSNALFQPISSSNANLIIDAFSDVNSLYGDEILFPTPGSGNPLKNALAKRYPRMLKSQLFVKPEHSINIYRFTEKSQNANVNKFKIASLVKDKSTLEQYLLNFQNSQYFGEIYVGNPPNKFVVVFDTGSSQLWIPSTACKSIGCKNHRQFDPSKSSTFEPFRDENGEVSNAYIQYGTGECVLSLGYDTVRIGSLEIKGQSIGLTTQESEHPFGDLPFDGLVGLGFQDNDFKESPPIFDSIINQVCNSNVVFTFQKLLKRNLVAFYMSKDVDRPGCLSFGSVDPKYILKGHSSWWFSVVSTDYWIIEMDTILIGEMEARMPKVNAAIDTGSSLISGPSEIILPLLDTLNVAEDCSNVDNLPKLSLVFVDILGRRIKFDLTPQDYVIKEDNACSVGIIPLDIPPPKGPLFVIGVNFIRKYVTIFDRDSMTVGFVPAADNMDDTSVQSELMEEFEIPSGKYQSNPSNSFTDGLLRVYNIMYAFATLVILLSFGYYFIINT
;
A
#
# COMPACT_ATOMS: atom_id res chain seq x y z
N MET A 1 -17.95 -33.80 -34.95
CA MET A 1 -18.26 -32.52 -34.27
C MET A 1 -17.00 -31.73 -33.89
N TYR A 2 -16.16 -32.16 -32.95
CA TYR A 2 -15.03 -31.35 -32.41
C TYR A 2 -14.11 -30.64 -33.45
N ARG A 3 -13.73 -31.30 -34.55
CA ARG A 3 -12.94 -30.65 -35.62
C ARG A 3 -13.71 -29.60 -36.44
N ILE A 4 -15.04 -29.66 -36.48
CA ILE A 4 -15.88 -28.68 -37.20
C ILE A 4 -16.05 -27.40 -36.36
N SER A 5 -16.21 -27.53 -35.03
CA SER A 5 -16.24 -26.36 -34.14
C SER A 5 -14.90 -25.60 -34.15
N GLN A 6 -13.76 -26.30 -34.16
CA GLN A 6 -12.45 -25.64 -34.27
C GLN A 6 -12.26 -24.90 -35.61
N ILE A 7 -12.74 -25.46 -36.74
CA ILE A 7 -12.68 -24.77 -38.04
C ILE A 7 -13.58 -23.52 -38.03
N LEU A 8 -14.82 -23.63 -37.54
CA LEU A 8 -15.74 -22.48 -37.45
C LEU A 8 -15.21 -21.37 -36.53
N PHE A 9 -14.62 -21.72 -35.39
CA PHE A 9 -14.05 -20.74 -34.45
C PHE A 9 -12.86 -19.98 -35.06
N ASN A 10 -11.99 -20.68 -35.80
CA ASN A 10 -10.87 -20.07 -36.50
C ASN A 10 -11.32 -19.18 -37.67
N CYS A 11 -12.35 -19.61 -38.43
CA CYS A 11 -12.93 -18.79 -39.49
C CYS A 11 -13.62 -17.52 -38.95
N ALA A 12 -14.37 -17.62 -37.86
CA ALA A 12 -14.99 -16.46 -37.20
C ALA A 12 -13.93 -15.45 -36.71
N SER A 13 -12.85 -15.94 -36.11
CA SER A 13 -11.72 -15.11 -35.65
C SER A 13 -11.05 -14.36 -36.81
N LEU A 14 -10.85 -15.02 -37.96
CA LEU A 14 -10.22 -14.41 -39.14
C LEU A 14 -11.12 -13.33 -39.76
N VAL A 15 -12.44 -13.55 -39.81
CA VAL A 15 -13.42 -12.57 -40.29
C VAL A 15 -13.51 -11.34 -39.36
N LEU A 16 -13.37 -11.52 -38.05
CA LEU A 16 -13.37 -10.41 -37.09
C LEU A 16 -12.17 -9.47 -37.34
N VAL A 17 -10.96 -10.01 -37.46
CA VAL A 17 -9.73 -9.24 -37.72
C VAL A 17 -9.81 -8.49 -39.05
N LEU A 18 -10.27 -9.15 -40.13
CA LEU A 18 -10.39 -8.52 -41.45
C LEU A 18 -11.39 -7.35 -41.48
N ASN A 19 -12.45 -7.37 -40.67
CA ASN A 19 -13.40 -6.26 -40.58
C ASN A 19 -12.90 -5.09 -39.72
N ILE A 20 -12.11 -5.36 -38.68
CA ILE A 20 -11.48 -4.29 -37.86
C ILE A 20 -10.52 -3.46 -38.71
N VAL A 21 -9.66 -4.12 -39.51
CA VAL A 21 -8.75 -3.46 -40.46
C VAL A 21 -9.52 -2.70 -41.56
N ALA A 22 -10.67 -3.22 -42.01
CA ALA A 22 -11.52 -2.52 -43.00
C ALA A 22 -12.21 -1.26 -42.44
N TYR A 23 -12.48 -1.19 -41.13
CA TYR A 23 -13.13 -0.04 -40.50
C TYR A 23 -12.17 1.14 -40.27
N GLN A 24 -10.93 0.88 -39.83
CA GLN A 24 -9.94 1.95 -39.58
C GLN A 24 -9.46 2.66 -40.86
N CYS A 25 -9.60 2.04 -42.04
CA CYS A 25 -9.12 2.58 -43.31
C CYS A 25 -10.14 3.45 -44.07
N LYS A 26 -11.26 3.89 -43.46
CA LYS A 26 -12.32 4.58 -44.22
C LYS A 26 -13.13 5.62 -43.42
N ASN A 27 -12.78 6.90 -43.63
CA ASN A 27 -13.51 8.12 -43.23
C ASN A 27 -13.54 8.33 -41.69
N ASN A 28 -13.07 9.42 -41.07
CA ASN A 28 -12.78 10.79 -41.49
C ASN A 28 -14.00 11.61 -41.99
N ASP A 29 -14.16 12.82 -41.45
CA ASP A 29 -15.25 13.78 -41.62
C ASP A 29 -16.64 13.55 -40.95
N LYS A 30 -16.94 14.45 -39.99
CA LYS A 30 -18.21 15.21 -39.75
C LYS A 30 -19.56 14.45 -39.66
N SER A 31 -20.26 14.57 -38.51
CA SER A 31 -21.31 15.62 -38.32
C SER A 31 -22.17 15.48 -37.04
N ASN A 32 -22.82 16.60 -36.69
CA ASN A 32 -23.47 16.96 -35.43
C ASN A 32 -24.67 16.12 -34.90
N ALA A 33 -24.70 15.99 -33.57
CA ALA A 33 -25.81 16.27 -32.63
C ALA A 33 -27.23 15.65 -32.80
N LEU A 34 -27.77 15.09 -31.68
CA LEU A 34 -29.17 15.25 -31.29
C LEU A 34 -29.43 14.94 -29.78
N PHE A 35 -29.75 16.00 -29.03
CA PHE A 35 -30.65 16.13 -27.85
C PHE A 35 -30.62 15.17 -26.62
N GLN A 36 -30.53 15.82 -25.44
CA GLN A 36 -31.01 15.43 -24.09
C GLN A 36 -32.56 15.45 -23.99
N PRO A 37 -33.20 15.14 -22.82
CA PRO A 37 -32.79 14.31 -21.66
C PRO A 37 -33.88 13.31 -21.20
N ILE A 38 -33.53 12.34 -20.32
CA ILE A 38 -34.50 11.59 -19.48
C ILE A 38 -33.93 11.46 -18.05
N SER A 39 -34.82 11.38 -17.04
CA SER A 39 -34.52 11.48 -15.61
C SER A 39 -34.48 10.16 -14.84
N SER A 40 -33.84 10.21 -13.67
CA SER A 40 -34.24 9.54 -12.41
C SER A 40 -34.41 8.01 -12.35
N SER A 41 -33.37 7.31 -11.88
CA SER A 41 -33.44 6.44 -10.69
C SER A 41 -32.06 5.89 -10.32
N ASN A 42 -31.63 6.01 -9.06
CA ASN A 42 -30.26 5.68 -8.63
C ASN A 42 -30.08 4.18 -8.34
N ALA A 43 -28.97 3.60 -8.82
CA ALA A 43 -28.37 2.36 -8.32
C ALA A 43 -26.92 2.24 -8.86
N ASN A 44 -25.97 2.95 -8.24
CA ASN A 44 -24.58 2.96 -8.69
C ASN A 44 -23.81 1.76 -8.12
N LEU A 45 -23.54 0.75 -8.95
CA LEU A 45 -22.56 -0.28 -8.65
C LEU A 45 -21.16 0.30 -8.90
N ILE A 46 -20.41 0.60 -7.84
CA ILE A 46 -19.01 1.01 -7.95
C ILE A 46 -18.18 -0.23 -8.29
N ILE A 47 -17.54 -0.22 -9.46
CA ILE A 47 -16.47 -1.15 -9.82
C ILE A 47 -15.19 -0.32 -9.83
N ASP A 48 -14.22 -0.73 -9.00
CA ASP A 48 -12.97 0.01 -8.83
C ASP A 48 -12.10 -0.02 -10.11
N ALA A 49 -11.35 1.05 -10.35
CA ALA A 49 -10.83 1.40 -11.68
C ALA A 49 -9.39 1.95 -11.68
N PHE A 50 -8.53 1.50 -10.75
CA PHE A 50 -7.11 1.87 -10.72
C PHE A 50 -6.21 0.94 -11.55
N SER A 51 -6.45 0.91 -12.86
CA SER A 51 -5.49 0.39 -13.85
C SER A 51 -5.63 1.15 -15.17
N ASP A 52 -4.69 2.04 -15.48
CA ASP A 52 -4.69 2.77 -16.75
C ASP A 52 -4.16 1.87 -17.90
N VAL A 53 -4.73 2.03 -19.09
CA VAL A 53 -4.67 1.07 -20.21
C VAL A 53 -3.53 1.43 -21.20
N ASN A 54 -2.68 2.39 -20.86
CA ASN A 54 -1.68 2.99 -21.75
C ASN A 54 -0.26 2.39 -21.67
N SER A 55 -0.10 1.17 -21.14
CA SER A 55 1.17 0.41 -21.15
C SER A 55 1.26 -0.67 -22.24
N LEU A 56 0.43 -0.57 -23.28
CA LEU A 56 0.46 -1.46 -24.46
C LEU A 56 1.71 -1.21 -25.32
N TYR A 57 2.78 -1.95 -25.05
CA TYR A 57 3.93 -2.09 -25.95
C TYR A 57 3.48 -2.57 -27.34
N GLY A 58 3.63 -1.71 -28.35
CA GLY A 58 3.35 -2.02 -29.75
C GLY A 58 4.42 -2.89 -30.40
N ASP A 59 4.52 -4.17 -30.01
CA ASP A 59 5.35 -5.16 -30.71
C ASP A 59 4.59 -5.68 -31.96
N GLU A 60 5.00 -5.22 -33.15
CA GLU A 60 4.41 -5.69 -34.42
C GLU A 60 4.66 -7.21 -34.59
N ILE A 61 3.60 -8.00 -34.69
CA ILE A 61 3.70 -9.45 -34.96
C ILE A 61 3.99 -9.68 -36.46
N LEU A 62 5.21 -9.35 -36.87
CA LEU A 62 5.80 -9.88 -38.11
C LEU A 62 6.28 -11.31 -37.86
N PHE A 63 5.65 -12.27 -38.52
CA PHE A 63 6.05 -13.68 -38.45
C PHE A 63 7.51 -13.88 -38.90
N PRO A 64 8.32 -14.67 -38.18
CA PRO A 64 9.75 -14.77 -38.47
C PRO A 64 10.02 -15.57 -39.76
N THR A 65 10.67 -14.94 -40.73
CA THR A 65 11.46 -15.68 -41.73
C THR A 65 12.64 -16.36 -41.03
N PRO A 66 12.86 -17.68 -41.21
CA PRO A 66 13.88 -18.41 -40.47
C PRO A 66 15.28 -18.10 -41.00
N GLY A 67 16.04 -17.19 -40.36
CA GLY A 67 17.41 -16.93 -40.81
C GLY A 67 18.14 -15.67 -40.33
N SER A 68 18.01 -15.23 -39.07
CA SER A 68 19.04 -14.38 -38.44
C SER A 68 18.97 -14.44 -36.92
N GLY A 69 20.13 -14.42 -36.25
CA GLY A 69 20.21 -14.53 -34.79
C GLY A 69 20.42 -13.17 -34.13
N ASN A 70 19.61 -12.83 -33.13
CA ASN A 70 19.85 -11.71 -32.23
C ASN A 70 20.25 -12.26 -30.83
N PRO A 71 21.50 -12.06 -30.38
CA PRO A 71 21.97 -12.59 -29.09
C PRO A 71 21.19 -12.09 -27.86
N LEU A 72 20.56 -10.92 -27.93
CA LEU A 72 20.02 -10.23 -26.75
C LEU A 72 18.79 -10.96 -26.14
N LYS A 73 17.84 -11.46 -26.95
CA LYS A 73 16.66 -12.17 -26.42
C LYS A 73 17.03 -13.48 -25.71
N ASN A 74 18.13 -14.13 -26.09
CA ASN A 74 18.62 -15.35 -25.44
C ASN A 74 19.38 -15.10 -24.10
N ALA A 75 19.78 -13.86 -23.81
CA ALA A 75 20.35 -13.50 -22.51
C ALA A 75 19.24 -13.35 -21.45
N LEU A 76 18.21 -12.56 -21.75
CA LEU A 76 17.08 -12.32 -20.84
C LEU A 76 16.33 -13.62 -20.51
N ALA A 77 16.02 -14.43 -21.53
CA ALA A 77 15.31 -15.71 -21.36
C ALA A 77 16.07 -16.77 -20.53
N LYS A 78 17.39 -16.58 -20.32
CA LYS A 78 18.20 -17.47 -19.48
C LYS A 78 18.34 -17.02 -18.02
N ARG A 79 18.00 -15.77 -17.68
CA ARG A 79 18.30 -15.18 -16.37
C ARG A 79 17.13 -15.14 -15.38
N TYR A 80 15.88 -15.25 -15.85
CA TYR A 80 14.69 -15.17 -14.97
C TYR A 80 13.71 -16.36 -15.11
N PRO A 81 14.03 -17.58 -14.64
CA PRO A 81 13.18 -18.76 -14.83
C PRO A 81 11.93 -18.86 -13.93
N ARG A 82 11.57 -17.81 -13.16
CA ARG A 82 10.56 -17.88 -12.08
C ARG A 82 9.47 -16.77 -12.08
N MET A 83 9.36 -15.93 -13.11
CA MET A 83 8.41 -14.81 -13.13
C MET A 83 7.10 -15.05 -13.94
N LEU A 84 6.67 -16.30 -14.12
CA LEU A 84 5.41 -16.63 -14.83
C LEU A 84 4.58 -17.70 -14.12
N LYS A 85 4.01 -17.36 -12.95
CA LYS A 85 2.92 -18.11 -12.28
C LYS A 85 1.96 -17.21 -11.49
N SER A 86 1.49 -16.13 -12.10
CA SER A 86 0.43 -15.24 -11.59
C SER A 86 -0.87 -15.32 -12.43
N GLN A 87 -1.17 -16.48 -13.00
CA GLN A 87 -2.45 -16.75 -13.68
C GLN A 87 -3.01 -18.12 -13.32
N LEU A 88 -4.17 -18.13 -12.64
CA LEU A 88 -5.41 -18.83 -13.04
C LEU A 88 -6.34 -18.97 -11.82
N PHE A 89 -7.51 -18.35 -11.87
CA PHE A 89 -8.61 -18.67 -10.95
C PHE A 89 -9.10 -20.10 -11.23
N VAL A 90 -9.02 -21.00 -10.24
CA VAL A 90 -9.50 -22.39 -10.33
C VAL A 90 -10.23 -22.79 -9.05
N LYS A 91 -11.26 -23.63 -9.19
CA LYS A 91 -12.22 -24.11 -8.19
C LYS A 91 -12.59 -25.55 -8.55
N PRO A 92 -13.05 -26.46 -7.64
CA PRO A 92 -13.09 -26.44 -6.16
C PRO A 92 -11.89 -27.26 -5.57
N GLU A 93 -11.85 -28.15 -4.54
CA GLU A 93 -12.80 -28.95 -3.74
C GLU A 93 -12.31 -29.32 -2.31
N HIS A 94 -13.29 -29.69 -1.47
CA HIS A 94 -13.27 -30.60 -0.30
C HIS A 94 -12.01 -30.84 0.57
N SER A 95 -12.00 -30.14 1.71
CA SER A 95 -11.98 -30.68 3.10
C SER A 95 -10.69 -31.21 3.78
N ILE A 96 -10.44 -30.64 4.98
CA ILE A 96 -9.95 -31.30 6.23
C ILE A 96 -8.44 -31.69 6.23
N ASN A 97 -7.63 -31.31 7.23
CA ASN A 97 -7.81 -31.60 8.66
C ASN A 97 -7.13 -30.59 9.63
N ILE A 98 -7.52 -30.60 10.91
CA ILE A 98 -7.09 -29.66 11.96
C ILE A 98 -5.98 -30.27 12.84
N TYR A 99 -4.98 -29.47 13.23
CA TYR A 99 -4.05 -29.80 14.32
C TYR A 99 -4.25 -28.89 15.54
N ARG A 100 -4.03 -29.47 16.73
CA ARG A 100 -4.45 -28.94 18.02
C ARG A 100 -3.27 -29.00 18.98
N PHE A 101 -2.81 -27.83 19.46
CA PHE A 101 -1.83 -27.76 20.55
C PHE A 101 -2.45 -27.18 21.82
N THR A 102 -1.96 -27.65 22.96
CA THR A 102 -2.66 -27.61 24.25
C THR A 102 -2.20 -26.47 25.14
N GLU A 103 -3.14 -25.94 25.91
CA GLU A 103 -2.84 -25.04 27.03
C GLU A 103 -1.82 -25.67 27.99
N LYS A 104 -0.83 -24.87 28.38
CA LYS A 104 -0.33 -24.88 29.76
C LYS A 104 -0.10 -23.45 30.21
N SER A 105 -1.02 -22.95 31.03
CA SER A 105 -0.79 -21.75 31.81
C SER A 105 0.40 -21.95 32.75
N GLN A 106 1.26 -20.94 32.85
CA GLN A 106 2.10 -20.74 34.02
C GLN A 106 1.96 -19.29 34.47
N ASN A 107 1.84 -19.11 35.78
CA ASN A 107 1.61 -17.81 36.39
C ASN A 107 2.87 -16.94 36.29
N ALA A 108 2.98 -16.15 35.23
CA ALA A 108 3.83 -14.97 35.25
C ALA A 108 3.27 -14.00 36.30
N ASN A 109 4.04 -13.73 37.36
CA ASN A 109 3.63 -12.73 38.36
C ASN A 109 3.45 -11.38 37.66
N VAL A 110 2.27 -10.76 37.83
CA VAL A 110 1.97 -9.44 37.27
C VAL A 110 2.73 -8.37 38.05
N ASN A 111 4.02 -8.24 37.75
CA ASN A 111 4.80 -7.07 38.07
C ASN A 111 4.15 -5.89 37.33
N LYS A 112 3.44 -5.04 38.09
CA LYS A 112 2.88 -3.78 37.59
C LYS A 112 3.94 -3.04 36.78
N PHE A 113 3.70 -2.87 35.48
CA PHE A 113 4.45 -1.93 34.66
C PHE A 113 4.29 -0.53 35.25
N LYS A 114 5.28 -0.08 36.02
CA LYS A 114 5.32 1.28 36.58
C LYS A 114 5.67 2.24 35.45
N ILE A 115 4.64 2.77 34.81
CA ILE A 115 4.70 3.86 33.80
C ILE A 115 5.49 5.08 34.32
N ALA A 116 5.61 5.23 35.65
CA ALA A 116 6.30 6.30 36.37
C ALA A 116 7.84 6.38 36.23
N SER A 117 8.43 5.86 35.13
CA SER A 117 9.84 6.09 34.78
C SER A 117 10.08 6.48 33.31
N LEU A 118 9.05 6.86 32.56
CA LEU A 118 9.16 7.49 31.24
C LEU A 118 9.62 8.98 31.35
N VAL A 119 10.58 9.25 32.23
CA VAL A 119 10.94 10.62 32.65
C VAL A 119 12.26 11.04 31.99
N LYS A 120 12.13 11.77 30.88
CA LYS A 120 13.11 12.74 30.36
C LYS A 120 14.59 12.35 30.52
N ASP A 121 15.03 11.39 29.72
CA ASP A 121 16.43 11.40 29.29
C ASP A 121 16.59 12.47 28.19
N LYS A 122 17.70 13.21 28.17
CA LYS A 122 17.79 14.47 27.40
C LYS A 122 18.20 14.26 25.92
N SER A 123 17.83 13.10 25.39
CA SER A 123 18.22 12.57 24.07
C SER A 123 17.11 11.65 23.55
N THR A 124 15.88 12.15 23.48
CA THR A 124 14.82 11.46 22.74
C THR A 124 15.22 11.42 21.26
N LEU A 125 15.17 10.23 20.66
CA LEU A 125 15.60 10.00 19.28
C LEU A 125 14.40 10.30 18.37
N GLU A 126 14.08 11.58 18.28
CA GLU A 126 12.86 12.10 17.67
C GLU A 126 13.14 12.89 16.40
N GLN A 127 12.17 12.86 15.49
CA GLN A 127 12.02 13.84 14.43
C GLN A 127 10.55 14.23 14.27
N TYR A 128 10.29 15.45 13.81
CA TYR A 128 8.97 15.84 13.33
C TYR A 128 8.69 15.17 11.98
N LEU A 129 7.42 14.95 11.68
CA LEU A 129 6.95 14.47 10.38
C LEU A 129 6.07 15.56 9.77
N LEU A 130 6.30 15.95 8.51
CA LEU A 130 5.36 16.79 7.78
C LEU A 130 4.02 16.05 7.66
N ASN A 131 2.94 16.68 8.08
CA ASN A 131 1.59 16.20 7.80
C ASN A 131 1.19 16.58 6.36
N PHE A 132 1.15 15.62 5.44
CA PHE A 132 0.70 15.85 4.08
C PHE A 132 -0.79 15.54 3.95
N GLN A 133 -1.60 16.60 4.00
CA GLN A 133 -3.06 16.57 3.80
C GLN A 133 -3.80 15.55 4.68
N ASN A 134 -3.32 15.26 5.90
CA ASN A 134 -3.86 14.21 6.78
C ASN A 134 -3.84 12.78 6.19
N SER A 135 -3.18 12.59 5.05
CA SER A 135 -3.18 11.37 4.23
C SER A 135 -1.85 10.62 4.32
N GLN A 136 -0.73 11.34 4.36
CA GLN A 136 0.61 10.77 4.48
C GLN A 136 1.50 11.59 5.42
N TYR A 137 2.54 10.95 5.96
CA TYR A 137 3.48 11.57 6.90
C TYR A 137 4.92 11.32 6.46
N PHE A 138 5.63 12.41 6.17
CA PHE A 138 7.00 12.34 5.66
C PHE A 138 8.00 12.82 6.71
N GLY A 139 9.13 12.15 6.83
CA GLY A 139 10.27 12.59 7.63
C GLY A 139 11.56 12.53 6.84
N GLU A 140 12.68 12.86 7.49
CA GLU A 140 13.99 12.89 6.87
C GLU A 140 14.83 11.66 7.20
N ILE A 141 15.62 11.24 6.20
CA ILE A 141 16.82 10.42 6.39
C ILE A 141 18.01 11.02 5.66
N TYR A 142 19.21 10.68 6.13
CA TYR A 142 20.46 11.06 5.47
C TYR A 142 21.27 9.82 5.15
N VAL A 143 21.57 9.59 3.87
CA VAL A 143 22.23 8.38 3.37
C VAL A 143 23.60 8.73 2.82
N GLY A 144 24.61 7.92 3.16
CA GLY A 144 25.97 8.03 2.65
C GLY A 144 26.96 8.81 3.50
N ASN A 145 28.18 8.92 2.97
CA ASN A 145 29.25 9.77 3.50
C ASN A 145 30.03 10.45 2.36
N PRO A 146 29.89 11.77 2.14
CA PRO A 146 29.07 12.71 2.91
C PRO A 146 27.56 12.40 2.83
N PRO A 147 26.77 12.78 3.85
CA PRO A 147 25.34 12.51 3.90
C PRO A 147 24.56 13.28 2.82
N ASN A 148 23.75 12.56 2.04
CA ASN A 148 22.71 13.11 1.17
C ASN A 148 21.33 13.01 1.85
N LYS A 149 20.56 14.11 1.86
CA LYS A 149 19.21 14.18 2.45
C LYS A 149 18.16 13.58 1.51
N PHE A 150 17.21 12.82 2.07
CA PHE A 150 16.00 12.33 1.42
C PHE A 150 14.80 12.50 2.35
N VAL A 151 13.65 12.86 1.78
CA VAL A 151 12.34 12.90 2.44
C VAL A 151 11.63 11.58 2.16
N VAL A 152 11.09 10.92 3.18
CA VAL A 152 10.60 9.54 3.08
C VAL A 152 9.34 9.29 3.91
N VAL A 153 8.51 8.35 3.45
CA VAL A 153 7.46 7.72 4.29
C VAL A 153 8.12 6.74 5.25
N PHE A 154 7.76 6.80 6.53
CA PHE A 154 8.12 5.77 7.53
C PHE A 154 6.95 4.79 7.67
N ASP A 155 7.14 3.58 7.15
CA ASP A 155 6.07 2.66 6.79
C ASP A 155 6.13 1.35 7.58
N THR A 156 5.12 1.04 8.40
CA THR A 156 4.99 -0.25 9.10
C THR A 156 4.26 -1.34 8.31
N GLY A 157 3.70 -1.01 7.14
CA GLY A 157 3.15 -1.95 6.17
C GLY A 157 4.20 -2.66 5.31
N SER A 158 5.44 -2.17 5.23
CA SER A 158 6.54 -2.84 4.51
C SER A 158 7.89 -2.84 5.24
N SER A 159 8.89 -3.44 4.60
CA SER A 159 10.12 -3.92 5.26
C SER A 159 11.41 -3.33 4.70
N GLN A 160 11.41 -2.88 3.45
CA GLN A 160 12.61 -2.43 2.75
C GLN A 160 12.78 -0.92 2.88
N LEU A 161 14.03 -0.45 2.95
CA LEU A 161 14.37 0.95 2.73
C LEU A 161 14.76 1.12 1.26
N TRP A 162 14.13 2.06 0.55
CA TRP A 162 14.55 2.43 -0.81
C TRP A 162 14.50 3.92 -1.08
N ILE A 163 15.37 4.38 -1.99
CA ILE A 163 15.51 5.77 -2.44
C ILE A 163 15.89 5.81 -3.94
N PRO A 164 15.64 6.92 -4.67
CA PRO A 164 15.88 6.99 -6.09
C PRO A 164 17.37 7.00 -6.41
N SER A 165 17.82 6.25 -7.41
CA SER A 165 19.22 6.33 -7.87
C SER A 165 19.43 7.41 -8.94
N THR A 166 20.65 7.95 -9.05
CA THR A 166 21.09 8.65 -10.27
C THR A 166 21.07 7.76 -11.51
N ALA A 167 20.98 6.43 -11.36
CA ALA A 167 20.68 5.50 -12.44
C ALA A 167 19.20 5.55 -12.91
N CYS A 168 18.25 5.96 -12.07
CA CYS A 168 16.83 5.95 -12.43
C CYS A 168 16.48 7.07 -13.43
N LYS A 169 15.74 6.71 -14.49
CA LYS A 169 15.33 7.63 -15.58
C LYS A 169 13.85 7.51 -15.97
N SER A 170 13.06 6.70 -15.26
CA SER A 170 11.60 6.73 -15.37
C SER A 170 11.04 8.06 -14.87
N ILE A 171 9.74 8.28 -15.01
CA ILE A 171 9.10 9.56 -14.68
C ILE A 171 8.99 9.82 -13.17
N GLY A 172 8.71 8.80 -12.34
CA GLY A 172 8.66 8.92 -10.87
C GLY A 172 9.88 9.63 -10.30
N CYS A 173 11.04 8.99 -10.43
CA CYS A 173 12.34 9.48 -10.01
C CYS A 173 12.78 10.89 -10.51
N LYS A 174 12.11 11.52 -11.49
CA LYS A 174 12.64 12.76 -12.13
C LYS A 174 12.52 14.01 -11.26
N ASN A 175 11.50 14.06 -10.40
CA ASN A 175 11.19 15.22 -9.57
C ASN A 175 11.81 15.11 -8.16
N HIS A 176 12.43 13.96 -7.86
CA HIS A 176 12.97 13.62 -6.54
C HIS A 176 14.49 13.78 -6.46
N ARG A 177 15.00 13.84 -5.23
CA ARG A 177 16.43 13.77 -4.93
C ARG A 177 16.95 12.37 -5.27
N GLN A 178 18.04 12.31 -6.06
CA GLN A 178 18.63 11.06 -6.55
C GLN A 178 19.98 10.76 -5.87
N PHE A 179 20.13 9.56 -5.32
CA PHE A 179 21.37 9.08 -4.69
C PHE A 179 22.41 8.68 -5.71
N ASP A 180 23.63 9.20 -5.56
CA ASP A 180 24.78 8.84 -6.37
C ASP A 180 25.73 7.91 -5.60
N PRO A 181 25.65 6.57 -5.79
CA PRO A 181 26.50 5.63 -5.07
C PRO A 181 27.99 5.79 -5.37
N SER A 182 28.39 6.52 -6.43
CA SER A 182 29.80 6.81 -6.71
C SER A 182 30.39 7.93 -5.85
N LYS A 183 29.54 8.70 -5.14
CA LYS A 183 29.95 9.82 -4.27
C LYS A 183 30.02 9.48 -2.79
N SER A 184 29.38 8.39 -2.36
CA SER A 184 29.44 7.93 -0.96
C SER A 184 30.68 7.08 -0.72
N SER A 185 31.50 7.45 0.27
CA SER A 185 32.68 6.68 0.69
C SER A 185 32.34 5.47 1.57
N THR A 186 31.06 5.21 1.82
CA THR A 186 30.56 4.11 2.67
C THR A 186 29.53 3.22 1.96
N PHE A 187 29.28 3.45 0.66
CA PHE A 187 28.41 2.60 -0.15
C PHE A 187 29.11 1.30 -0.56
N GLU A 188 28.46 0.17 -0.29
CA GLU A 188 28.88 -1.16 -0.77
C GLU A 188 27.72 -1.81 -1.55
N PRO A 189 27.85 -2.06 -2.87
CA PRO A 189 26.80 -2.72 -3.64
C PRO A 189 26.68 -4.19 -3.22
N PHE A 190 25.45 -4.66 -2.99
CA PHE A 190 25.21 -6.08 -2.72
C PHE A 190 25.48 -6.88 -3.99
N ARG A 191 26.06 -8.07 -3.82
CA ARG A 191 26.42 -8.97 -4.91
C ARG A 191 26.00 -10.39 -4.58
N ASP A 192 25.43 -11.06 -5.56
CA ASP A 192 25.00 -12.46 -5.46
C ASP A 192 26.20 -13.42 -5.43
N GLU A 193 25.92 -14.73 -5.36
CA GLU A 193 26.92 -15.79 -5.40
C GLU A 193 27.77 -15.82 -6.70
N ASN A 194 27.31 -15.14 -7.76
CA ASN A 194 28.01 -14.99 -9.04
C ASN A 194 28.83 -13.68 -9.11
N GLY A 195 28.77 -12.82 -8.10
CA GLY A 195 29.41 -11.51 -8.04
C GLY A 195 28.65 -10.38 -8.75
N GLU A 196 27.42 -10.63 -9.19
CA GLU A 196 26.59 -9.64 -9.89
C GLU A 196 25.71 -8.84 -8.93
N VAL A 197 25.40 -7.58 -9.29
CA VAL A 197 24.52 -6.73 -8.49
C VAL A 197 23.09 -7.24 -8.59
N SER A 198 22.52 -7.67 -7.47
CA SER A 198 21.16 -8.19 -7.40
C SER A 198 20.15 -7.06 -7.57
N ASN A 199 19.13 -7.30 -8.38
CA ASN A 199 17.99 -6.40 -8.54
C ASN A 199 16.71 -7.13 -8.15
N ALA A 200 15.78 -6.40 -7.52
CA ALA A 200 14.50 -6.92 -7.06
C ALA A 200 13.36 -6.01 -7.49
N TYR A 201 12.17 -6.58 -7.63
CA TYR A 201 10.94 -5.85 -7.98
C TYR A 201 10.02 -5.81 -6.76
N ILE A 202 9.46 -4.64 -6.45
CA ILE A 202 8.42 -4.50 -5.42
C ILE A 202 7.22 -3.78 -6.02
N GLN A 203 6.03 -4.30 -5.72
CA GLN A 203 4.75 -3.65 -6.01
C GLN A 203 4.13 -3.16 -4.69
N TYR A 204 3.82 -1.86 -4.65
CA TYR A 204 3.22 -1.14 -3.53
C TYR A 204 1.80 -0.71 -3.91
N GLY A 205 0.85 -1.66 -3.87
CA GLY A 205 -0.51 -1.43 -4.34
C GLY A 205 -0.56 -1.11 -5.84
N THR A 206 -0.83 0.16 -6.17
CA THR A 206 -0.82 0.69 -7.55
C THR A 206 0.58 1.07 -8.04
N GLY A 207 1.55 1.30 -7.14
CA GLY A 207 2.92 1.66 -7.48
C GLY A 207 3.83 0.44 -7.73
N GLU A 208 4.86 0.61 -8.54
CA GLU A 208 5.91 -0.40 -8.74
C GLU A 208 7.32 0.21 -8.83
N CYS A 209 8.32 -0.50 -8.31
CA CYS A 209 9.72 -0.09 -8.40
C CYS A 209 10.68 -1.28 -8.62
N VAL A 210 11.80 -1.01 -9.28
CA VAL A 210 12.91 -1.96 -9.50
C VAL A 210 14.15 -1.48 -8.75
N LEU A 211 14.45 -2.15 -7.65
CA LEU A 211 15.56 -1.86 -6.75
C LEU A 211 16.86 -2.53 -7.25
N SER A 212 17.97 -1.83 -7.13
CA SER A 212 19.33 -2.38 -7.15
C SER A 212 19.88 -2.35 -5.72
N LEU A 213 20.29 -3.49 -5.17
CA LEU A 213 20.54 -3.61 -3.73
C LEU A 213 21.97 -3.20 -3.33
N GLY A 214 22.10 -2.57 -2.17
CA GLY A 214 23.38 -2.23 -1.56
C GLY A 214 23.27 -1.96 -0.06
N TYR A 215 24.38 -1.49 0.52
CA TYR A 215 24.47 -1.05 1.91
C TYR A 215 25.14 0.32 1.99
N ASP A 216 24.75 1.13 2.96
CA ASP A 216 25.46 2.36 3.31
C ASP A 216 25.23 2.73 4.79
N THR A 217 25.72 3.89 5.21
CA THR A 217 25.34 4.53 6.47
C THR A 217 24.07 5.34 6.26
N VAL A 218 23.02 5.02 7.01
CA VAL A 218 21.75 5.78 7.07
C VAL A 218 21.65 6.48 8.42
N ARG A 219 21.13 7.70 8.43
CA ARG A 219 20.90 8.47 9.66
C ARG A 219 19.46 8.93 9.77
N ILE A 220 18.92 8.87 10.98
CA ILE A 220 17.55 9.24 11.32
C ILE A 220 17.59 10.14 12.55
N GLY A 221 17.43 11.46 12.35
CA GLY A 221 17.71 12.45 13.40
C GLY A 221 19.15 12.29 13.92
N SER A 222 19.30 11.81 15.16
CA SER A 222 20.61 11.53 15.79
C SER A 222 21.01 10.04 15.86
N LEU A 223 20.23 9.13 15.28
CA LEU A 223 20.67 7.75 15.02
C LEU A 223 21.62 7.71 13.81
N GLU A 224 22.71 6.95 13.91
CA GLU A 224 23.60 6.58 12.80
C GLU A 224 23.65 5.04 12.68
N ILE A 225 23.03 4.49 11.64
CA ILE A 225 22.92 3.06 11.35
C ILE A 225 23.92 2.74 10.23
N LYS A 226 24.97 1.97 10.54
CA LYS A 226 26.03 1.58 9.58
C LYS A 226 25.71 0.25 8.92
N GLY A 227 26.05 0.13 7.63
CA GLY A 227 25.80 -1.09 6.86
C GLY A 227 24.31 -1.42 6.72
N GLN A 228 23.45 -0.40 6.75
CA GLN A 228 22.02 -0.56 6.51
C GLN A 228 21.79 -0.90 5.04
N SER A 229 20.94 -1.90 4.75
CA SER A 229 20.54 -2.20 3.39
C SER A 229 19.69 -1.06 2.80
N ILE A 230 20.02 -0.67 1.58
CA ILE A 230 19.28 0.32 0.80
C ILE A 230 18.99 -0.25 -0.59
N GLY A 231 17.74 -0.12 -1.02
CA GLY A 231 17.34 -0.32 -2.42
C GLY A 231 17.53 0.99 -3.18
N LEU A 232 18.42 0.99 -4.17
CA LEU A 232 18.57 2.12 -5.08
C LEU A 232 17.66 1.89 -6.28
N THR A 233 16.59 2.67 -6.43
CA THR A 233 15.65 2.44 -7.55
C THR A 233 16.33 2.72 -8.88
N THR A 234 15.99 1.91 -9.88
CA THR A 234 16.42 2.06 -11.28
C THR A 234 15.24 2.38 -12.20
N GLN A 235 14.04 2.02 -11.76
CA GLN A 235 12.75 2.35 -12.35
C GLN A 235 11.72 2.48 -11.20
N GLU A 236 10.84 3.46 -11.34
CA GLU A 236 9.64 3.71 -10.54
C GLU A 236 8.48 4.08 -11.47
N SER A 237 7.26 3.68 -11.14
CA SER A 237 6.04 4.12 -11.82
C SER A 237 5.78 5.63 -11.68
N GLU A 238 4.95 6.20 -12.56
CA GLU A 238 4.50 7.60 -12.43
C GLU A 238 3.58 7.75 -11.22
N HIS A 239 2.48 7.01 -11.22
CA HIS A 239 1.59 6.91 -10.08
C HIS A 239 2.06 5.80 -9.12
N PRO A 240 2.05 6.00 -7.78
CA PRO A 240 1.85 7.26 -7.06
C PRO A 240 3.17 8.04 -6.83
N PHE A 241 4.33 7.48 -7.17
CA PHE A 241 5.63 8.00 -6.70
C PHE A 241 5.96 9.38 -7.29
N GLY A 242 5.83 9.58 -8.60
CA GLY A 242 6.06 10.86 -9.26
C GLY A 242 5.02 11.95 -8.97
N ASP A 243 3.85 11.55 -8.45
CA ASP A 243 2.79 12.46 -8.01
C ASP A 243 3.06 13.04 -6.61
N LEU A 244 3.82 12.31 -5.77
CA LEU A 244 4.00 12.63 -4.34
C LEU A 244 5.39 13.21 -4.03
N PRO A 245 5.50 14.12 -3.04
CA PRO A 245 6.74 14.89 -2.79
C PRO A 245 7.78 14.17 -1.91
N PHE A 246 7.55 12.90 -1.56
CA PHE A 246 8.57 12.08 -0.89
C PHE A 246 9.49 11.44 -1.94
N ASP A 247 10.79 11.34 -1.64
CA ASP A 247 11.76 10.70 -2.54
C ASP A 247 11.72 9.18 -2.43
N GLY A 248 11.46 8.64 -1.23
CA GLY A 248 11.47 7.19 -1.01
C GLY A 248 10.76 6.73 0.25
N LEU A 249 11.09 5.53 0.71
CA LEU A 249 10.36 4.84 1.77
C LEU A 249 11.31 4.11 2.72
N VAL A 250 10.95 4.09 4.01
CA VAL A 250 11.66 3.37 5.08
C VAL A 250 10.72 2.36 5.72
N GLY A 251 10.86 1.09 5.34
CA GLY A 251 10.15 -0.03 5.94
C GLY A 251 10.57 -0.27 7.40
N LEU A 252 9.57 -0.34 8.27
CA LEU A 252 9.65 -0.58 9.72
C LEU A 252 8.92 -1.88 10.14
N GLY A 253 8.52 -2.70 9.18
CA GLY A 253 8.05 -4.07 9.35
C GLY A 253 9.14 -5.04 9.81
N PHE A 254 8.97 -6.32 9.45
CA PHE A 254 9.86 -7.42 9.82
C PHE A 254 10.66 -7.93 8.62
N GLN A 255 11.69 -8.75 8.86
CA GLN A 255 12.48 -9.36 7.78
C GLN A 255 11.59 -10.14 6.81
N ASP A 256 11.51 -9.68 5.55
CA ASP A 256 10.84 -10.45 4.50
C ASP A 256 11.71 -11.68 4.13
N ASN A 257 11.06 -12.82 3.91
CA ASN A 257 11.71 -14.08 3.56
C ASN A 257 12.12 -14.15 2.08
N ASP A 258 11.55 -13.31 1.21
CA ASP A 258 11.93 -13.22 -0.20
C ASP A 258 13.06 -12.20 -0.45
N PHE A 259 13.45 -11.42 0.57
CA PHE A 259 14.48 -10.35 0.51
C PHE A 259 15.48 -10.45 1.69
N LYS A 260 16.07 -11.62 1.92
CA LYS A 260 16.89 -11.92 3.12
C LYS A 260 18.18 -11.09 3.21
N GLU A 261 18.69 -10.68 2.06
CA GLU A 261 19.83 -9.77 1.88
C GLU A 261 19.50 -8.31 2.24
N SER A 262 18.21 -7.95 2.35
CA SER A 262 17.73 -6.59 2.62
C SER A 262 16.96 -6.52 3.94
N PRO A 263 17.67 -6.48 5.08
CA PRO A 263 17.06 -6.36 6.40
C PRO A 263 16.43 -4.98 6.64
N PRO A 264 15.25 -4.92 7.31
CA PRO A 264 14.63 -3.67 7.73
C PRO A 264 15.54 -2.83 8.61
N ILE A 265 15.36 -1.51 8.56
CA ILE A 265 16.19 -0.60 9.36
C ILE A 265 16.01 -0.81 10.86
N PHE A 266 14.82 -1.24 11.29
CA PHE A 266 14.57 -1.56 12.69
C PHE A 266 15.39 -2.79 13.14
N ASP A 267 15.54 -3.81 12.30
CA ASP A 267 16.39 -4.96 12.60
C ASP A 267 17.87 -4.57 12.70
N SER A 268 18.38 -3.68 11.85
CA SER A 268 19.75 -3.13 11.94
C SER A 268 20.00 -2.21 13.16
N ILE A 269 18.95 -1.58 13.68
CA ILE A 269 18.98 -0.76 14.91
C ILE A 269 19.10 -1.66 16.16
N ILE A 270 18.39 -2.79 16.15
CA ILE A 270 18.35 -3.78 17.25
C ILE A 270 19.60 -4.66 17.26
N ASN A 271 19.91 -5.24 16.09
CA ASN A 271 20.77 -6.40 15.92
C ASN A 271 21.91 -6.16 14.93
N GLN A 272 22.77 -7.16 14.84
CA GLN A 272 23.77 -7.28 13.80
C GLN A 272 23.11 -7.77 12.49
N VAL A 273 23.30 -7.06 11.37
CA VAL A 273 23.09 -7.63 10.04
C VAL A 273 24.15 -8.71 9.79
N CYS A 274 23.83 -9.75 9.01
CA CYS A 274 24.73 -10.89 8.79
C CYS A 274 24.79 -11.29 7.32
N ASN A 275 25.75 -10.73 6.57
CA ASN A 275 26.15 -11.20 5.24
C ASN A 275 27.64 -11.57 5.20
N SER A 276 27.99 -12.65 4.48
CA SER A 276 29.17 -13.49 4.74
C SER A 276 30.57 -12.84 4.59
N ASN A 277 30.67 -11.62 4.05
CA ASN A 277 31.96 -10.96 3.77
C ASN A 277 32.17 -9.61 4.48
N VAL A 278 31.21 -9.12 5.27
CA VAL A 278 31.30 -7.81 5.95
C VAL A 278 31.47 -8.00 7.46
N VAL A 279 32.36 -7.21 8.08
CA VAL A 279 32.62 -7.26 9.54
C VAL A 279 31.66 -6.30 10.25
N PHE A 280 30.48 -6.79 10.61
CA PHE A 280 29.47 -6.00 11.30
C PHE A 280 29.82 -5.77 12.77
N THR A 281 29.41 -4.61 13.27
CA THR A 281 29.46 -4.27 14.70
C THR A 281 28.07 -4.42 15.31
N PHE A 282 27.97 -4.94 16.54
CA PHE A 282 26.72 -4.88 17.31
C PHE A 282 26.36 -3.42 17.60
N GLN A 283 25.38 -2.88 16.89
CA GLN A 283 25.03 -1.45 16.99
C GLN A 283 24.19 -1.17 18.25
N LYS A 284 23.15 -1.97 18.49
CA LYS A 284 22.21 -1.89 19.64
C LYS A 284 21.94 -0.44 20.06
N LEU A 285 21.41 0.36 19.12
CA LEU A 285 21.39 1.81 19.24
C LEU A 285 20.37 2.33 20.26
N LEU A 286 19.43 1.48 20.70
CA LEU A 286 18.35 1.84 21.61
C LEU A 286 18.44 1.13 22.97
N LYS A 287 17.94 1.80 24.02
CA LYS A 287 17.74 1.22 25.37
C LYS A 287 16.52 0.30 25.44
N ARG A 288 15.51 0.57 24.61
CA ARG A 288 14.27 -0.20 24.38
C ARG A 288 14.08 -0.29 22.87
N ASN A 289 13.74 -1.47 22.36
CA ASN A 289 13.52 -1.62 20.93
C ASN A 289 12.04 -1.34 20.60
N LEU A 290 11.68 -0.07 20.63
CA LEU A 290 10.34 0.41 20.26
C LEU A 290 10.42 1.63 19.33
N VAL A 291 9.40 1.80 18.52
CA VAL A 291 9.15 3.00 17.70
C VAL A 291 7.75 3.52 18.06
N ALA A 292 7.57 4.83 18.14
CA ALA A 292 6.27 5.44 18.36
C ALA A 292 5.97 6.54 17.35
N PHE A 293 4.71 6.59 16.93
CA PHE A 293 4.17 7.60 16.03
C PHE A 293 3.12 8.44 16.73
N TYR A 294 3.23 9.76 16.59
CA TYR A 294 2.14 10.71 16.72
C TYR A 294 1.84 11.25 15.32
N MET A 295 0.57 11.23 14.91
CA MET A 295 0.13 11.80 13.64
C MET A 295 -0.95 12.83 13.97
N SER A 296 -0.70 14.10 13.65
CA SER A 296 -1.62 15.19 14.00
C SER A 296 -2.88 15.14 13.14
N LYS A 297 -4.07 15.06 13.73
CA LYS A 297 -5.31 15.24 12.96
C LYS A 297 -5.49 16.66 12.39
N ASP A 298 -4.72 17.63 12.88
CA ASP A 298 -4.65 18.99 12.37
C ASP A 298 -3.59 19.07 11.26
N VAL A 299 -3.99 19.50 10.06
CA VAL A 299 -3.15 19.60 8.86
C VAL A 299 -2.10 20.71 8.97
N ASP A 300 -2.35 21.71 9.82
CA ASP A 300 -1.44 22.83 10.06
C ASP A 300 -0.38 22.51 11.13
N ARG A 301 -0.23 21.22 11.50
CA ARG A 301 0.71 20.76 12.55
C ARG A 301 1.42 19.45 12.19
N PRO A 302 2.68 19.27 12.61
CA PRO A 302 3.45 18.09 12.25
C PRO A 302 3.03 16.85 13.06
N GLY A 303 3.28 15.68 12.48
CA GLY A 303 3.43 14.44 13.24
C GLY A 303 4.79 14.36 13.95
N CYS A 304 5.07 13.25 14.60
CA CYS A 304 6.37 12.95 15.18
C CYS A 304 6.64 11.44 15.20
N LEU A 305 7.90 11.09 14.92
CA LEU A 305 8.46 9.75 15.01
C LEU A 305 9.48 9.71 16.16
N SER A 306 9.31 8.79 17.10
CA SER A 306 10.18 8.61 18.27
C SER A 306 10.79 7.21 18.29
N PHE A 307 12.12 7.09 18.40
CA PHE A 307 12.82 5.82 18.60
C PHE A 307 13.19 5.60 20.08
N GLY A 308 12.99 4.37 20.55
CA GLY A 308 13.38 3.88 21.88
C GLY A 308 12.67 4.52 23.09
N SER A 309 11.73 5.44 22.84
CA SER A 309 10.96 6.18 23.84
C SER A 309 9.67 6.74 23.23
N VAL A 310 8.80 7.29 24.07
CA VAL A 310 7.55 7.95 23.66
C VAL A 310 7.45 9.24 24.47
N ASP A 311 7.40 10.42 23.84
CA ASP A 311 7.25 11.67 24.59
C ASP A 311 5.85 11.75 25.23
N PRO A 312 5.74 11.86 26.57
CA PRO A 312 4.47 12.04 27.24
C PRO A 312 3.69 13.31 26.82
N LYS A 313 4.28 14.26 26.07
CA LYS A 313 3.54 15.42 25.54
C LYS A 313 2.44 15.01 24.54
N TYR A 314 2.69 13.99 23.72
CA TYR A 314 1.74 13.49 22.71
C TYR A 314 0.61 12.64 23.30
N ILE A 315 0.68 12.27 24.58
CA ILE A 315 -0.29 11.39 25.24
C ILE A 315 -1.37 12.22 25.96
N LEU A 316 -2.64 11.90 25.71
CA LEU A 316 -3.77 12.54 26.40
C LEU A 316 -3.72 12.26 27.91
N LYS A 317 -3.50 13.31 28.70
CA LYS A 317 -3.29 13.23 30.16
C LYS A 317 -4.34 12.36 30.86
N GLY A 318 -3.87 11.49 31.74
CA GLY A 318 -4.71 10.56 32.51
C GLY A 318 -4.93 9.19 31.85
N HIS A 319 -4.58 9.02 30.58
CA HIS A 319 -4.70 7.73 29.87
C HIS A 319 -3.45 6.85 30.04
N SER A 320 -3.56 5.60 29.59
CA SER A 320 -2.47 4.62 29.57
C SER A 320 -2.70 3.66 28.41
N SER A 321 -1.63 3.14 27.81
CA SER A 321 -1.74 2.35 26.58
C SER A 321 -2.45 1.02 26.79
N TRP A 322 -3.34 0.68 25.86
CA TRP A 322 -3.75 -0.69 25.60
C TRP A 322 -2.66 -1.36 24.75
N TRP A 323 -2.41 -2.65 24.98
CA TRP A 323 -1.35 -3.41 24.30
C TRP A 323 -1.91 -4.69 23.69
N PHE A 324 -1.47 -5.00 22.47
CA PHE A 324 -1.99 -6.06 21.62
C PHE A 324 -0.83 -6.91 21.11
N SER A 325 -0.91 -8.23 21.25
CA SER A 325 0.14 -9.15 20.77
C SER A 325 0.26 -9.10 19.25
N VAL A 326 1.49 -9.10 18.74
CA VAL A 326 1.75 -9.38 17.32
C VAL A 326 1.53 -10.88 17.07
N VAL A 327 0.56 -11.23 16.23
CA VAL A 327 0.11 -12.63 16.02
C VAL A 327 0.67 -13.27 14.74
N SER A 328 1.18 -12.48 13.80
CA SER A 328 2.14 -12.91 12.76
C SER A 328 3.10 -11.76 12.48
N THR A 329 4.29 -12.08 11.96
CA THR A 329 5.32 -11.11 11.56
C THR A 329 5.37 -10.88 10.05
N ASP A 330 4.33 -11.25 9.29
CA ASP A 330 4.21 -10.86 7.87
C ASP A 330 4.07 -9.34 7.71
N TYR A 331 3.38 -8.71 8.67
CA TYR A 331 3.27 -7.27 8.94
C TYR A 331 3.14 -7.07 10.46
N TRP A 332 2.89 -5.85 10.95
CA TRP A 332 2.51 -5.61 12.35
C TRP A 332 1.04 -6.02 12.63
N ILE A 333 0.79 -7.33 12.59
CA ILE A 333 -0.57 -7.92 12.67
C ILE A 333 -0.98 -8.16 14.12
N ILE A 334 -2.13 -7.63 14.53
CA ILE A 334 -2.78 -7.86 15.83
C ILE A 334 -4.12 -8.60 15.68
N GLU A 335 -4.60 -9.21 16.77
CA GLU A 335 -5.90 -9.88 16.79
C GLU A 335 -7.06 -8.87 16.78
N MET A 336 -7.84 -8.93 15.70
CA MET A 336 -9.08 -8.18 15.52
C MET A 336 -10.27 -9.12 15.72
N ASP A 337 -11.30 -8.61 16.39
CA ASP A 337 -12.47 -9.36 16.84
C ASP A 337 -13.69 -9.04 15.98
N THR A 338 -14.00 -7.75 15.80
CA THR A 338 -15.15 -7.32 14.98
C THR A 338 -15.10 -5.83 14.59
N ILE A 339 -16.05 -5.41 13.75
CA ILE A 339 -16.41 -4.00 13.47
C ILE A 339 -17.83 -3.75 13.98
N LEU A 340 -18.10 -2.58 14.57
CA LEU A 340 -19.45 -2.11 14.86
C LEU A 340 -19.85 -0.94 13.97
N ILE A 341 -21.13 -0.90 13.57
CA ILE A 341 -21.80 0.25 12.95
C ILE A 341 -22.84 0.76 13.97
N GLY A 342 -22.53 1.87 14.63
CA GLY A 342 -23.20 2.26 15.87
C GLY A 342 -23.02 1.18 16.93
N GLU A 343 -24.12 0.52 17.30
CA GLU A 343 -24.14 -0.62 18.24
C GLU A 343 -24.40 -1.96 17.52
N MET A 344 -24.47 -2.00 16.18
CA MET A 344 -24.67 -3.23 15.41
C MET A 344 -23.34 -3.89 15.05
N GLU A 345 -23.16 -5.15 15.42
CA GLU A 345 -21.94 -5.92 15.12
C GLU A 345 -21.95 -6.46 13.69
N ALA A 346 -20.85 -6.23 12.95
CA ALA A 346 -20.68 -6.66 11.58
C ALA A 346 -20.48 -8.18 11.50
N ARG A 347 -21.20 -8.84 10.58
CA ARG A 347 -21.10 -10.29 10.40
C ARG A 347 -19.91 -10.66 9.51
N MET A 348 -18.72 -10.66 10.08
CA MET A 348 -17.46 -11.04 9.42
C MET A 348 -16.93 -12.42 9.86
N PRO A 349 -16.13 -13.10 9.02
CA PRO A 349 -15.24 -14.16 9.51
C PRO A 349 -14.15 -13.58 10.43
N LYS A 350 -13.41 -14.44 11.14
CA LYS A 350 -12.24 -13.98 11.91
C LYS A 350 -11.13 -13.55 10.96
N VAL A 351 -10.86 -12.25 10.92
CA VAL A 351 -9.83 -11.60 10.11
C VAL A 351 -9.04 -10.69 11.04
N ASN A 352 -7.70 -10.79 11.00
CA ASN A 352 -6.81 -9.96 11.82
C ASN A 352 -6.53 -8.59 11.17
N ALA A 353 -5.80 -7.71 11.86
CA ALA A 353 -5.49 -6.38 11.37
C ALA A 353 -3.98 -6.08 11.38
N ALA A 354 -3.40 -5.69 10.26
CA ALA A 354 -2.10 -5.01 10.21
C ALA A 354 -2.26 -3.53 10.58
N ILE A 355 -1.35 -3.01 11.39
CA ILE A 355 -1.31 -1.60 11.78
C ILE A 355 -0.24 -0.89 10.96
N ASP A 356 -0.67 0.05 10.12
CA ASP A 356 0.10 0.51 8.97
C ASP A 356 0.19 2.03 8.92
N THR A 357 1.40 2.57 9.06
CA THR A 357 1.68 4.01 8.98
C THR A 357 1.89 4.54 7.55
N GLY A 358 2.07 3.65 6.56
CA GLY A 358 2.15 4.00 5.14
C GLY A 358 0.79 3.95 4.43
N SER A 359 -0.20 3.23 4.95
CA SER A 359 -1.59 3.29 4.43
C SER A 359 -2.33 4.52 4.95
N SER A 360 -2.81 5.37 4.04
CA SER A 360 -3.64 6.53 4.38
C SER A 360 -4.99 6.15 5.01
N LEU A 361 -5.55 5.00 4.60
CA LEU A 361 -6.93 4.60 4.85
C LEU A 361 -7.03 3.29 5.64
N ILE A 362 -8.23 2.99 6.13
CA ILE A 362 -8.58 1.62 6.52
C ILE A 362 -8.91 0.85 5.24
N SER A 363 -8.46 -0.40 5.15
CA SER A 363 -8.93 -1.33 4.13
C SER A 363 -9.15 -2.74 4.69
N GLY A 364 -9.88 -3.57 3.95
CA GLY A 364 -10.12 -4.96 4.33
C GLY A 364 -10.96 -5.72 3.31
N PRO A 365 -11.28 -7.00 3.59
CA PRO A 365 -11.91 -7.89 2.61
C PRO A 365 -13.21 -7.34 2.02
N SER A 366 -13.37 -7.44 0.70
CA SER A 366 -14.49 -6.85 -0.04
C SER A 366 -15.86 -7.36 0.44
N GLU A 367 -15.92 -8.62 0.89
CA GLU A 367 -17.13 -9.24 1.46
C GLU A 367 -17.60 -8.60 2.79
N ILE A 368 -16.72 -7.86 3.48
CA ILE A 368 -17.03 -7.11 4.71
C ILE A 368 -17.20 -5.61 4.39
N ILE A 369 -16.30 -5.05 3.57
CA ILE A 369 -16.29 -3.61 3.31
C ILE A 369 -17.44 -3.15 2.42
N LEU A 370 -17.82 -3.87 1.36
CA LEU A 370 -18.88 -3.41 0.46
C LEU A 370 -20.24 -3.26 1.18
N PRO A 371 -20.72 -4.25 1.98
CA PRO A 371 -21.95 -4.07 2.77
C PRO A 371 -21.83 -2.99 3.86
N LEU A 372 -20.64 -2.74 4.38
CA LEU A 372 -20.38 -1.63 5.31
C LEU A 372 -20.55 -0.28 4.62
N LEU A 373 -20.00 -0.10 3.41
CA LEU A 373 -20.15 1.13 2.63
C LEU A 373 -21.62 1.38 2.23
N ASP A 374 -22.33 0.35 1.77
CA ASP A 374 -23.78 0.41 1.50
C ASP A 374 -24.60 0.83 2.75
N THR A 375 -24.16 0.41 3.94
CA THR A 375 -24.82 0.74 5.21
C THR A 375 -24.48 2.16 5.70
N LEU A 376 -23.28 2.65 5.43
CA LEU A 376 -22.87 4.01 5.77
C LEU A 376 -23.52 5.05 4.85
N ASN A 377 -23.61 4.77 3.54
CA ASN A 377 -24.26 5.61 2.52
C ASN A 377 -23.91 7.10 2.68
N VAL A 378 -22.61 7.42 2.71
CA VAL A 378 -22.11 8.80 2.86
C VAL A 378 -22.48 9.59 1.61
N ALA A 379 -23.11 10.75 1.79
CA ALA A 379 -23.55 11.58 0.68
C ALA A 379 -22.37 12.37 0.09
N GLU A 380 -22.24 12.34 -1.24
CA GLU A 380 -21.18 13.05 -1.97
C GLU A 380 -21.15 14.56 -1.65
N ASP A 381 -22.30 15.18 -1.35
CA ASP A 381 -22.43 16.60 -1.00
C ASP A 381 -22.15 16.91 0.49
N CYS A 382 -21.63 15.94 1.25
CA CYS A 382 -21.43 15.98 2.70
C CYS A 382 -22.70 16.19 3.55
N SER A 383 -23.91 16.22 2.97
CA SER A 383 -25.13 16.68 3.66
C SER A 383 -25.56 15.84 4.86
N ASN A 384 -25.15 14.56 4.92
CA ASN A 384 -25.53 13.64 5.98
C ASN A 384 -24.46 13.40 7.05
N VAL A 385 -23.26 13.96 6.94
CA VAL A 385 -22.08 13.59 7.75
C VAL A 385 -22.34 13.66 9.27
N ASP A 386 -22.98 14.71 9.76
CA ASP A 386 -23.29 14.87 11.20
C ASP A 386 -24.33 13.87 11.75
N ASN A 387 -25.01 13.12 10.87
CA ASN A 387 -26.01 12.10 11.22
C ASN A 387 -25.52 10.67 10.99
N LEU A 388 -24.30 10.49 10.46
CA LEU A 388 -23.73 9.16 10.23
C LEU A 388 -23.43 8.43 11.56
N PRO A 389 -23.51 7.09 11.59
CA PRO A 389 -23.21 6.32 12.79
C PRO A 389 -21.72 6.39 13.14
N LYS A 390 -21.36 6.07 14.39
CA LYS A 390 -19.96 5.75 14.69
C LYS A 390 -19.57 4.44 14.00
N LEU A 391 -18.38 4.35 13.43
CA LEU A 391 -17.72 3.06 13.27
C LEU A 391 -17.02 2.72 14.59
N SER A 392 -16.89 1.44 14.94
CA SER A 392 -15.96 1.02 16.00
C SER A 392 -15.13 -0.17 15.55
N LEU A 393 -13.82 -0.15 15.80
CA LEU A 393 -12.96 -1.33 15.66
C LEU A 393 -12.80 -2.00 17.02
N VAL A 394 -12.83 -3.33 17.06
CA VAL A 394 -12.64 -4.11 18.29
C VAL A 394 -11.42 -5.03 18.14
N PHE A 395 -10.45 -4.86 19.04
CA PHE A 395 -9.22 -5.65 19.09
C PHE A 395 -9.12 -6.42 20.42
N VAL A 396 -8.38 -7.54 20.44
CA VAL A 396 -8.17 -8.37 21.64
C VAL A 396 -6.82 -8.06 22.26
N ASP A 397 -6.82 -7.50 23.47
CA ASP A 397 -5.59 -7.09 24.16
C ASP A 397 -4.80 -8.27 24.77
N ILE A 398 -3.57 -8.01 25.25
CA ILE A 398 -2.70 -9.01 25.89
C ILE A 398 -3.29 -9.69 27.15
N LEU A 399 -4.47 -9.25 27.63
CA LEU A 399 -5.21 -9.85 28.75
C LEU A 399 -6.49 -10.56 28.28
N GLY A 400 -6.69 -10.73 26.96
CA GLY A 400 -7.86 -11.37 26.36
C GLY A 400 -9.13 -10.50 26.38
N ARG A 401 -9.00 -9.17 26.52
CA ARG A 401 -10.14 -8.25 26.61
C ARG A 401 -10.46 -7.64 25.25
N ARG A 402 -11.75 -7.65 24.87
CA ARG A 402 -12.27 -6.84 23.75
C ARG A 402 -12.11 -5.36 24.11
N ILE A 403 -11.23 -4.64 23.41
CA ILE A 403 -11.07 -3.18 23.53
C ILE A 403 -11.71 -2.53 22.30
N LYS A 404 -12.71 -1.66 22.53
CA LYS A 404 -13.43 -0.93 21.48
C LYS A 404 -12.81 0.45 21.25
N PHE A 405 -12.56 0.78 19.99
CA PHE A 405 -12.04 2.06 19.54
C PHE A 405 -13.05 2.74 18.61
N ASP A 406 -13.68 3.82 19.10
CA ASP A 406 -14.69 4.58 18.36
C ASP A 406 -14.06 5.49 17.30
N LEU A 407 -14.56 5.42 16.07
CA LEU A 407 -14.39 6.41 15.01
C LEU A 407 -15.71 7.15 14.79
N THR A 408 -15.68 8.47 14.91
CA THR A 408 -16.76 9.39 14.56
C THR A 408 -16.77 9.61 13.04
N PRO A 409 -17.87 10.15 12.46
CA PRO A 409 -17.91 10.48 11.04
C PRO A 409 -16.73 11.33 10.58
N GLN A 410 -16.28 12.28 11.41
CA GLN A 410 -15.14 13.16 11.12
C GLN A 410 -13.76 12.45 11.14
N ASP A 411 -13.69 11.19 11.59
CA ASP A 411 -12.46 10.38 11.54
C ASP A 411 -12.40 9.48 10.29
N TYR A 412 -13.55 9.07 9.73
CA TYR A 412 -13.61 8.11 8.61
C TYR A 412 -14.22 8.67 7.32
N VAL A 413 -14.86 9.85 7.33
CA VAL A 413 -15.23 10.58 6.12
C VAL A 413 -14.07 11.46 5.69
N ILE A 414 -13.64 11.31 4.43
CA ILE A 414 -12.72 12.24 3.78
C ILE A 414 -13.54 13.36 3.18
N LYS A 415 -13.07 14.60 3.27
CA LYS A 415 -13.66 15.75 2.60
C LYS A 415 -12.61 16.45 1.72
N GLU A 416 -12.90 16.53 0.43
CA GLU A 416 -12.09 17.23 -0.58
C GLU A 416 -12.94 18.31 -1.22
N ASP A 417 -12.56 19.58 -1.05
CA ASP A 417 -13.36 20.77 -1.38
C ASP A 417 -14.81 20.72 -0.85
N ASN A 418 -15.76 20.32 -1.69
CA ASN A 418 -17.19 20.18 -1.39
C ASN A 418 -17.70 18.75 -1.58
N ALA A 419 -16.81 17.79 -1.88
CA ALA A 419 -17.11 16.38 -1.99
C ALA A 419 -16.77 15.63 -0.69
N CYS A 420 -17.59 14.66 -0.32
CA CYS A 420 -17.31 13.71 0.76
C CYS A 420 -17.23 12.27 0.23
N SER A 421 -16.25 11.52 0.73
CA SER A 421 -16.05 10.09 0.43
C SER A 421 -15.70 9.31 1.71
N VAL A 422 -15.64 7.98 1.64
CA VAL A 422 -15.32 7.15 2.81
C VAL A 422 -13.85 6.74 2.78
N GLY A 423 -13.11 7.03 3.86
CA GLY A 423 -11.73 6.59 4.08
C GLY A 423 -11.62 5.12 4.49
N ILE A 424 -12.46 4.26 3.90
CA ILE A 424 -12.54 2.83 4.12
C ILE A 424 -12.73 2.19 2.74
N ILE A 425 -11.78 1.37 2.29
CA ILE A 425 -11.79 0.79 0.93
C ILE A 425 -11.73 -0.74 0.93
N PRO A 426 -12.34 -1.42 -0.05
CA PRO A 426 -12.16 -2.86 -0.23
C PRO A 426 -10.72 -3.18 -0.66
N LEU A 427 -10.09 -4.17 -0.05
CA LEU A 427 -8.78 -4.69 -0.43
C LEU A 427 -8.66 -6.19 -0.07
N ASP A 428 -8.71 -7.05 -1.09
CA ASP A 428 -8.58 -8.51 -0.91
C ASP A 428 -7.11 -8.95 -0.99
N ILE A 429 -6.40 -8.87 0.14
CA ILE A 429 -5.02 -9.36 0.26
C ILE A 429 -5.01 -10.90 0.08
N PRO A 430 -4.24 -11.44 -0.89
CA PRO A 430 -4.27 -12.87 -1.21
C PRO A 430 -3.56 -13.74 -0.15
N PRO A 431 -3.93 -15.03 -0.03
CA PRO A 431 -3.16 -15.99 0.77
C PRO A 431 -1.70 -16.12 0.28
N PRO A 432 -0.72 -16.32 1.17
CA PRO A 432 -0.89 -16.61 2.59
C PRO A 432 -1.01 -15.36 3.50
N LYS A 433 -0.73 -14.15 3.00
CA LYS A 433 -0.69 -12.93 3.83
C LYS A 433 -2.08 -12.35 4.18
N GLY A 434 -3.15 -12.81 3.53
CA GLY A 434 -4.55 -12.45 3.85
C GLY A 434 -5.54 -13.62 3.80
N PRO A 435 -6.84 -13.39 4.10
CA PRO A 435 -7.49 -12.08 4.28
C PRO A 435 -7.03 -11.35 5.54
N LEU A 436 -7.00 -10.01 5.47
CA LEU A 436 -6.44 -9.14 6.49
C LEU A 436 -7.05 -7.72 6.37
N PHE A 437 -7.25 -7.03 7.49
CA PHE A 437 -7.51 -5.58 7.49
C PHE A 437 -6.19 -4.80 7.53
N VAL A 438 -6.13 -3.66 6.85
CA VAL A 438 -5.05 -2.67 7.01
C VAL A 438 -5.64 -1.47 7.75
N ILE A 439 -5.02 -1.08 8.86
CA ILE A 439 -5.52 -0.01 9.74
C ILE A 439 -4.58 1.18 9.63
N GLY A 440 -4.97 2.13 8.79
CA GLY A 440 -4.13 3.25 8.35
C GLY A 440 -4.19 4.52 9.20
N VAL A 441 -3.59 5.56 8.63
CA VAL A 441 -3.43 6.93 9.15
C VAL A 441 -4.73 7.54 9.70
N ASN A 442 -5.90 7.26 9.11
CA ASN A 442 -7.19 7.76 9.63
C ASN A 442 -7.61 7.15 10.98
N PHE A 443 -7.16 5.94 11.33
CA PHE A 443 -7.24 5.43 12.70
C PHE A 443 -6.09 5.96 13.56
N ILE A 444 -4.86 5.90 13.04
CA ILE A 444 -3.63 6.18 13.80
C ILE A 444 -3.57 7.64 14.28
N ARG A 445 -4.12 8.61 13.54
CA ARG A 445 -4.21 10.04 13.95
C ARG A 445 -4.95 10.28 15.28
N LYS A 446 -5.70 9.30 15.79
CA LYS A 446 -6.38 9.39 17.10
C LYS A 446 -5.55 8.87 18.28
N TYR A 447 -4.50 8.10 18.01
CA TYR A 447 -3.76 7.34 19.03
C TYR A 447 -2.25 7.43 18.78
N VAL A 448 -1.49 7.83 19.81
CA VAL A 448 -0.05 7.57 19.81
C VAL A 448 0.14 6.07 19.74
N THR A 449 0.74 5.63 18.64
CA THR A 449 0.81 4.22 18.24
C THR A 449 2.24 3.74 18.37
N ILE A 450 2.44 2.64 19.11
CA ILE A 450 3.74 2.21 19.62
C ILE A 450 4.00 0.78 19.14
N PHE A 451 5.10 0.57 18.43
CA PHE A 451 5.53 -0.70 17.88
C PHE A 451 6.73 -1.22 18.68
N ASP A 452 6.52 -2.20 19.57
CA ASP A 452 7.52 -2.66 20.54
C ASP A 452 8.07 -4.05 20.15
N ARG A 453 9.30 -4.09 19.64
CA ARG A 453 10.04 -5.30 19.21
C ARG A 453 10.66 -6.08 20.38
N ASP A 454 10.89 -5.45 21.53
CA ASP A 454 11.32 -6.18 22.74
C ASP A 454 10.22 -7.10 23.28
N SER A 455 8.96 -6.69 23.12
CA SER A 455 7.77 -7.31 23.72
C SER A 455 6.87 -7.99 22.68
N MET A 456 7.12 -7.74 21.39
CA MET A 456 6.30 -8.16 20.24
C MET A 456 4.82 -7.74 20.39
N THR A 457 4.61 -6.45 20.63
CA THR A 457 3.28 -5.86 20.83
C THR A 457 3.13 -4.52 20.11
N VAL A 458 1.93 -4.26 19.59
CA VAL A 458 1.48 -2.89 19.24
C VAL A 458 0.75 -2.30 20.44
N GLY A 459 0.94 -1.00 20.70
CA GLY A 459 0.27 -0.27 21.76
C GLY A 459 -0.44 0.97 21.24
N PHE A 460 -1.66 1.24 21.73
CA PHE A 460 -2.44 2.44 21.42
C PHE A 460 -2.71 3.22 22.70
N VAL A 461 -2.53 4.55 22.67
CA VAL A 461 -2.99 5.46 23.73
C VAL A 461 -3.54 6.75 23.11
N PRO A 462 -4.65 7.35 23.61
CA PRO A 462 -5.26 8.51 22.95
C PRO A 462 -4.29 9.69 22.81
N ALA A 463 -4.29 10.30 21.63
CA ALA A 463 -3.40 11.40 21.29
C ALA A 463 -3.81 12.73 21.93
N ALA A 464 -2.84 13.63 22.13
CA ALA A 464 -3.07 14.99 22.61
C ALA A 464 -3.17 15.97 21.42
N ASP A 465 -4.37 16.48 21.17
CA ASP A 465 -4.68 17.41 20.05
C ASP A 465 -4.30 18.89 20.32
N ASN A 466 -3.76 19.20 21.50
CA ASN A 466 -3.69 20.57 22.03
C ASN A 466 -2.27 21.15 22.09
N MET A 467 -1.38 20.77 21.17
CA MET A 467 -0.03 21.36 21.04
C MET A 467 0.05 22.30 19.85
N ASP A 468 0.62 23.47 20.06
CA ASP A 468 0.78 24.53 19.06
C ASP A 468 2.23 24.56 18.54
N ASP A 469 2.57 23.55 17.74
CA ASP A 469 3.84 23.44 16.99
C ASP A 469 3.61 23.87 15.51
N THR A 470 2.68 24.81 15.26
CA THR A 470 2.21 25.23 13.91
C THR A 470 3.31 25.88 13.04
N SER A 471 4.26 26.58 13.66
CA SER A 471 5.42 27.13 12.94
C SER A 471 6.32 26.04 12.35
N VAL A 472 6.44 24.90 13.04
CA VAL A 472 7.30 23.78 12.59
C VAL A 472 6.73 23.11 11.35
N GLN A 473 5.40 22.98 11.24
CA GLN A 473 4.77 22.52 9.99
C GLN A 473 5.08 23.47 8.83
N SER A 474 5.06 24.78 9.08
CA SER A 474 5.36 25.80 8.06
C SER A 474 6.82 25.71 7.58
N GLU A 475 7.77 25.55 8.50
CA GLU A 475 9.20 25.34 8.20
C GLU A 475 9.43 24.05 7.38
N LEU A 476 8.77 22.94 7.75
CA LEU A 476 8.84 21.68 7.00
C LEU A 476 8.23 21.78 5.59
N MET A 477 7.18 22.58 5.40
CA MET A 477 6.58 22.80 4.07
C MET A 477 7.52 23.56 3.13
N GLU A 478 8.27 24.53 3.63
CA GLU A 478 9.32 25.22 2.87
C GLU A 478 10.51 24.29 2.59
N GLU A 479 10.98 23.54 3.59
CA GLU A 479 12.17 22.70 3.48
C GLU A 479 11.98 21.43 2.62
N PHE A 480 10.76 20.89 2.49
CA PHE A 480 10.51 19.69 1.70
C PHE A 480 10.29 19.97 0.20
N GLU A 481 10.38 21.24 -0.22
CA GLU A 481 10.25 21.70 -1.62
C GLU A 481 8.89 21.33 -2.27
N ILE A 482 7.83 21.23 -1.47
CA ILE A 482 6.49 20.86 -1.96
C ILE A 482 6.04 21.85 -3.04
N PRO A 483 5.76 21.42 -4.28
CA PRO A 483 5.36 22.35 -5.35
C PRO A 483 4.09 23.10 -5.00
N SER A 484 4.20 24.41 -4.76
CA SER A 484 3.13 25.28 -4.24
C SER A 484 2.03 25.62 -5.28
N GLY A 485 1.72 24.67 -6.16
CA GLY A 485 0.74 24.81 -7.22
C GLY A 485 0.66 23.55 -8.10
N LYS A 486 -0.57 23.05 -8.25
CA LYS A 486 -0.98 21.91 -9.11
C LYS A 486 -0.71 20.49 -8.58
N TYR A 487 -1.25 20.18 -7.42
CA TYR A 487 -2.17 19.03 -7.40
C TYR A 487 -3.53 19.52 -7.92
N GLN A 488 -3.64 19.68 -9.25
CA GLN A 488 -4.92 19.93 -9.91
C GLN A 488 -5.54 18.58 -10.27
N SER A 489 -6.41 18.07 -9.39
CA SER A 489 -7.38 17.04 -9.77
C SER A 489 -8.14 17.53 -11.00
N ASN A 490 -7.91 16.90 -12.14
CA ASN A 490 -8.34 17.42 -13.44
C ASN A 490 -9.87 17.18 -13.57
N PRO A 491 -10.76 18.19 -13.44
CA PRO A 491 -12.18 17.93 -13.16
C PRO A 491 -13.01 17.44 -14.37
N SER A 492 -12.34 16.98 -15.43
CA SER A 492 -12.97 16.62 -16.69
C SER A 492 -12.09 15.69 -17.53
N ASN A 493 -12.43 14.40 -17.55
CA ASN A 493 -12.12 13.50 -18.67
C ASN A 493 -13.22 12.44 -18.79
N SER A 494 -14.16 12.67 -19.71
CA SER A 494 -15.39 11.87 -19.89
C SER A 494 -15.15 10.56 -20.66
N PHE A 495 -14.31 9.67 -20.11
CA PHE A 495 -13.94 8.41 -20.76
C PHE A 495 -15.05 7.33 -20.67
N THR A 496 -15.94 7.46 -19.69
CA THR A 496 -17.04 6.52 -19.38
C THR A 496 -18.05 6.33 -20.51
N ASP A 497 -18.33 7.39 -21.28
CA ASP A 497 -19.37 7.41 -22.33
C ASP A 497 -19.00 6.56 -23.57
N GLY A 498 -17.70 6.32 -23.79
CA GLY A 498 -17.20 5.52 -24.91
C GLY A 498 -17.32 4.01 -24.67
N LEU A 499 -16.83 3.54 -23.53
CA LEU A 499 -16.83 2.11 -23.17
C LEU A 499 -18.24 1.54 -23.05
N LEU A 500 -19.17 2.31 -22.46
CA LEU A 500 -20.54 1.86 -22.24
C LEU A 500 -21.31 1.58 -23.56
N ARG A 501 -20.99 2.32 -24.64
CA ARG A 501 -21.57 2.05 -25.96
C ARG A 501 -21.05 0.75 -26.57
N VAL A 502 -19.74 0.49 -26.49
CA VAL A 502 -19.13 -0.74 -27.03
C VAL A 502 -19.66 -1.97 -26.30
N TYR A 503 -19.74 -1.92 -24.97
CA TYR A 503 -20.23 -3.03 -24.14
C TYR A 503 -21.68 -3.41 -24.49
N ASN A 504 -22.58 -2.43 -24.60
CA ASN A 504 -23.98 -2.68 -24.96
C ASN A 504 -24.14 -3.25 -26.38
N ILE A 505 -23.34 -2.79 -27.35
CA ILE A 505 -23.36 -3.35 -28.72
C ILE A 505 -22.92 -4.82 -28.71
N MET A 506 -21.85 -5.16 -27.97
CA MET A 506 -21.37 -6.54 -27.85
C MET A 506 -22.39 -7.44 -27.12
N TYR A 507 -23.03 -6.95 -26.06
CA TYR A 507 -24.04 -7.70 -25.31
C TYR A 507 -25.30 -7.98 -26.15
N ALA A 508 -25.76 -6.98 -26.92
CA ALA A 508 -26.86 -7.16 -27.87
C ALA A 508 -26.53 -8.19 -28.96
N PHE A 509 -25.31 -8.17 -29.51
CA PHE A 509 -24.85 -9.16 -30.49
C PHE A 509 -24.79 -10.57 -29.90
N ALA A 510 -24.22 -10.73 -28.70
CA ALA A 510 -24.17 -12.03 -28.01
C ALA A 510 -25.57 -12.59 -27.75
N THR A 511 -26.50 -11.75 -27.29
CA THR A 511 -27.90 -12.13 -27.04
C THR A 511 -28.61 -12.56 -28.34
N LEU A 512 -28.39 -11.84 -29.45
CA LEU A 512 -28.94 -12.19 -30.76
C LEU A 512 -28.40 -13.54 -31.27
N VAL A 513 -27.08 -13.79 -31.12
CA VAL A 513 -26.46 -15.08 -31.50
C VAL A 513 -27.00 -16.24 -30.66
N ILE A 514 -27.22 -16.04 -29.36
CA ILE A 514 -27.84 -17.04 -28.48
C ILE A 514 -29.28 -17.34 -28.92
N LEU A 515 -30.10 -16.32 -29.16
CA LEU A 515 -31.49 -16.49 -29.61
C LEU A 515 -31.59 -17.20 -30.96
N LEU A 516 -30.74 -16.84 -31.93
CA LEU A 516 -30.65 -17.53 -33.23
C LEU A 516 -30.18 -18.99 -33.07
N SER A 517 -29.26 -19.26 -32.15
CA SER A 517 -28.80 -20.63 -31.85
C SER A 517 -29.91 -21.50 -31.25
N PHE A 518 -30.71 -20.96 -30.32
CA PHE A 518 -31.89 -21.65 -29.78
C PHE A 518 -32.98 -21.85 -30.83
N GLY A 519 -33.25 -20.85 -31.68
CA GLY A 519 -34.19 -20.98 -32.79
C GLY A 519 -33.78 -22.07 -33.80
N TYR A 520 -32.50 -22.11 -34.17
CA TYR A 520 -31.95 -23.13 -35.06
C TYR A 520 -31.96 -24.53 -34.42
N TYR A 521 -31.72 -24.63 -33.11
CA TYR A 521 -31.87 -25.89 -32.35
C TYR A 521 -33.33 -26.36 -32.31
N PHE A 522 -34.30 -25.46 -32.19
CA PHE A 522 -35.72 -25.82 -32.25
C PHE A 522 -36.11 -26.35 -33.64
N ILE A 523 -35.75 -25.63 -34.71
CA ILE A 523 -36.06 -25.98 -36.11
C ILE A 523 -35.45 -27.32 -36.56
N ILE A 524 -34.40 -27.81 -35.89
CA ILE A 524 -33.77 -29.12 -36.17
C ILE A 524 -34.40 -30.27 -35.36
N ASN A 525 -35.16 -29.98 -34.30
CA ASN A 525 -35.77 -30.99 -33.41
C ASN A 525 -37.32 -30.99 -33.44
N THR A 526 -37.93 -30.37 -34.45
CA THR A 526 -39.37 -30.40 -34.76
C THR A 526 -39.61 -30.78 -36.22
#